data_AF-A0A4R0P8A5-F1
#
_entry.id   AF-A0A4R0P8A5-F1
#
_cell.length_a   1.000
_cell.length_b   1.000
_cell.length_c   1.000
_cell.angle_alpha   90.00
_cell.angle_beta   90.00
_cell.angle_gamma   90.00
#
_symmetry.space_group_name_H-M   'P 1'
#
loop_
_entity.id
_entity.type
_entity.pdbx_description
1 polymer ?
#
loop_
_entity_poly.entity_id
_entity_poly.type
_entity_poly.pdbx_seq_one_letter_code
_entity_poly.pdbx_strand_id
1 'polypeptide(L)' 'MKNMISILKETALADDIKDVEQVSENRLKIVLNKDADVHRIVRKVNEIDSEFWKTREPISMEYVFEDGTSATLA' A
#
# COMPACT_ATOMS: atom_id res chain seq x y z
N MET A 1 -10.29 15.59 3.31
CA MET A 1 -10.11 14.34 2.54
C MET A 1 -8.99 13.57 3.19
N LYS A 2 -9.22 12.31 3.60
CA LYS A 2 -8.13 11.46 4.09
C LYS A 2 -7.20 11.14 2.91
N ASN A 3 -5.88 11.29 3.10
CA ASN A 3 -4.88 10.90 2.11
C ASN A 3 -4.77 9.36 2.09
N MET A 4 -4.44 8.75 0.95
CA MET A 4 -4.27 7.29 0.83
C MET A 4 -3.34 6.73 1.91
N ILE A 5 -2.27 7.46 2.22
CA ILE A 5 -1.33 7.13 3.29
C ILE A 5 -2.06 6.92 4.63
N SER A 6 -2.96 7.83 5.00
CA SER A 6 -3.74 7.72 6.24
C SER A 6 -4.72 6.55 6.18
N ILE A 7 -5.34 6.30 5.04
CA ILE A 7 -6.29 5.17 4.87
C ILE A 7 -5.56 3.84 5.01
N LEU A 8 -4.43 3.67 4.34
CA LEU A 8 -3.64 2.44 4.44
C LEU A 8 -3.14 2.19 5.87
N LYS A 9 -2.77 3.25 6.58
CA LYS A 9 -2.35 3.17 8.00
C LYS A 9 -3.51 2.97 8.99
N GLU A 10 -4.73 3.42 8.67
CA GLU A 10 -5.90 3.32 9.57
C GLU A 10 -6.81 2.10 9.27
N THR A 11 -6.62 1.42 8.14
CA THR A 11 -7.41 0.25 7.76
C THR A 11 -6.87 -1.05 8.36
N ALA A 12 -7.55 -2.17 8.12
CA ALA A 12 -7.12 -3.52 8.51
C ALA A 12 -5.84 -4.02 7.80
N LEU A 13 -5.03 -3.09 7.28
CA LEU A 13 -3.69 -3.28 6.75
C LEU A 13 -2.62 -2.76 7.72
N ALA A 14 -3.00 -2.03 8.79
CA ALA A 14 -2.07 -1.47 9.77
C ALA A 14 -1.16 -2.52 10.44
N ASP A 15 -1.67 -3.73 10.64
CA ASP A 15 -0.88 -4.82 11.25
C ASP A 15 0.15 -5.43 10.26
N ASP A 16 -0.07 -5.26 8.95
CA ASP A 16 0.82 -5.77 7.90
C ASP A 16 1.76 -4.69 7.35
N ILE A 17 1.33 -3.42 7.41
CA ILE A 17 2.05 -2.26 6.89
C ILE A 17 2.79 -1.58 8.03
N LYS A 18 4.11 -1.58 7.94
CA LYS A 18 5.00 -0.84 8.84
C LYS A 18 4.98 0.65 8.55
N ASP A 19 5.05 1.03 7.27
CA ASP A 19 5.04 2.42 6.85
C ASP A 19 4.52 2.60 5.42
N VAL A 20 4.12 3.83 5.08
CA VAL A 20 3.75 4.23 3.73
C VAL A 20 4.40 5.58 3.42
N GLU A 21 5.25 5.59 2.40
CA GLU A 21 6.01 6.75 1.95
C GLU A 21 5.47 7.23 0.59
N GLN A 22 5.30 8.54 0.42
CA GLN A 22 5.05 9.12 -0.90
C GLN A 22 6.37 9.36 -1.63
N VAL A 23 6.58 8.67 -2.74
CA VAL A 23 7.80 8.77 -3.55
C VAL A 23 7.64 9.82 -4.65
N SER A 24 6.44 9.95 -5.21
CA SER A 24 6.08 11.02 -6.14
C SER A 24 4.57 11.31 -6.10
N GLU A 25 4.10 12.26 -6.92
CA GLU A 25 2.69 12.66 -6.98
C GLU A 25 1.73 11.46 -7.15
N ASN A 26 2.12 10.47 -7.98
CA ASN A 26 1.35 9.26 -8.26
C ASN A 26 2.09 7.97 -7.87
N ARG A 27 3.06 8.02 -6.95
CA ARG A 27 3.80 6.81 -6.52
C ARG A 27 3.90 6.73 -5.00
N LEU A 28 3.45 5.60 -4.47
CA LEU A 28 3.57 5.24 -3.06
C LEU A 28 4.50 4.05 -2.90
N LYS A 29 5.28 4.05 -1.82
CA LYS A 29 6.06 2.91 -1.37
C LYS A 29 5.46 2.44 -0.05
N ILE A 30 5.05 1.18 -0.03
CA ILE A 30 4.42 0.52 1.11
C ILE A 30 5.45 -0.42 1.71
N VAL A 31 5.85 -0.12 2.95
CA VAL A 31 6.80 -0.90 3.73
C VAL A 31 6.02 -1.90 4.57
N LEU A 32 6.28 -3.18 4.36
CA LEU A 32 5.58 -4.30 4.98
C LEU A 32 6.38 -4.89 6.13
N ASN A 33 5.70 -5.46 7.11
CA ASN A 33 6.32 -6.32 8.12
C ASN A 33 6.87 -7.60 7.46
N LYS A 34 7.90 -8.22 8.05
CA LYS A 34 8.56 -9.42 7.49
C LYS A 34 7.61 -10.58 7.19
N ASP A 35 6.58 -10.75 8.01
CA ASP A 35 5.63 -11.86 7.92
C ASP A 35 4.33 -11.48 7.20
N ALA A 36 4.30 -10.32 6.53
CA ALA A 36 3.12 -9.78 5.88
C ALA A 36 2.73 -10.58 4.63
N ASP A 37 1.44 -10.88 4.49
CA ASP A 37 0.90 -11.55 3.29
C ASP A 37 0.67 -10.54 2.17
N VAL A 38 1.66 -10.45 1.27
CA VAL A 38 1.66 -9.53 0.11
C VAL A 38 0.44 -9.73 -0.78
N HIS A 39 0.00 -10.97 -1.00
CA HIS A 39 -1.16 -11.27 -1.85
C HIS A 39 -2.45 -10.71 -1.24
N ARG A 40 -2.63 -10.91 0.07
CA ARG A 40 -3.77 -10.37 0.81
C ARG A 40 -3.77 -8.84 0.80
N ILE A 41 -2.60 -8.23 0.99
CA ILE A 41 -2.43 -6.79 1.05
C ILE A 41 -2.75 -6.16 -0.29
N VAL A 42 -2.14 -6.64 -1.38
CA VAL A 42 -2.39 -6.11 -2.73
C VAL A 42 -3.87 -6.20 -3.07
N ARG A 43 -4.55 -7.31 -2.73
CA ARG A 43 -6.00 -7.43 -2.95
C ARG A 43 -6.78 -6.34 -2.20
N LYS A 44 -6.54 -6.19 -0.89
CA LYS A 44 -7.23 -5.18 -0.07
C LYS A 44 -6.94 -3.75 -0.53
N VAL A 45 -5.69 -3.46 -0.91
CA VAL A 45 -5.30 -2.15 -1.42
C VAL A 45 -6.03 -1.85 -2.73
N ASN A 46 -6.13 -2.82 -3.64
CA ASN A 46 -6.90 -2.66 -4.88
C ASN A 46 -8.40 -2.50 -4.61
N GLU A 47 -8.96 -3.17 -3.61
CA GLU A 47 -10.35 -2.97 -3.18
C GLU A 47 -10.58 -1.53 -2.69
N ILE A 48 -9.72 -1.05 -1.78
CA ILE A 48 -9.75 0.35 -1.29
C ILE A 48 -9.59 1.33 -2.46
N ASP A 49 -8.62 1.11 -3.34
CA ASP A 49 -8.34 1.96 -4.51
C ASP A 49 -9.56 2.07 -5.43
N SER A 50 -10.22 0.93 -5.72
CA SER A 50 -11.42 0.87 -6.57
C SER A 50 -12.61 1.67 -6.03
N GLU A 51 -12.71 1.79 -4.70
CA GLU A 51 -13.75 2.57 -4.03
C GLU A 51 -13.36 4.04 -3.86
N PHE A 52 -12.08 4.34 -3.63
CA PHE A 52 -11.61 5.69 -3.32
C PHE A 52 -11.29 6.55 -4.55
N TRP A 53 -10.88 5.98 -5.69
CA TRP A 53 -10.20 6.74 -6.76
C TRP A 53 -10.82 6.64 -8.15
N LYS A 54 -12.15 6.53 -8.28
CA LYS A 54 -12.83 6.57 -9.59
C LYS A 54 -12.57 7.83 -10.45
N THR A 55 -11.89 8.86 -9.92
CA THR A 55 -11.76 10.19 -10.56
C THR A 55 -10.33 10.73 -10.64
N ARG A 56 -9.29 9.96 -10.27
CA ARG A 56 -7.89 10.43 -10.30
C ARG A 56 -6.98 9.56 -11.16
N GLU A 57 -5.85 10.13 -11.54
CA GLU A 57 -4.76 9.41 -12.20
C GLU A 57 -4.36 8.16 -11.40
N PRO A 58 -4.05 7.05 -12.08
CA PRO A 58 -3.69 5.81 -11.43
C PRO A 58 -2.44 5.98 -10.57
N ILE A 59 -2.50 5.50 -9.32
CA ILE A 59 -1.39 5.55 -8.37
C ILE A 59 -0.60 4.23 -8.48
N SER A 60 0.70 4.35 -8.71
CA SER A 60 1.63 3.22 -8.68
C SER A 60 2.04 2.92 -7.24
N MET A 61 2.01 1.65 -6.86
CA MET A 61 2.35 1.21 -5.51
C MET A 61 3.48 0.18 -5.57
N GLU A 62 4.56 0.46 -4.84
CA GLU A 62 5.70 -0.43 -4.69
C GLU A 62 5.67 -1.05 -3.29
N TYR A 63 5.74 -2.37 -3.22
CA TYR A 63 5.73 -3.10 -1.95
C TYR A 63 7.14 -3.59 -1.65
N VAL A 64 7.62 -3.28 -0.45
CA VAL A 64 8.93 -3.74 0.05
C VAL A 64 8.77 -4.24 1.48
N PHE A 65 9.48 -5.31 1.84
CA PHE A 65 9.59 -5.72 3.23
C PHE A 65 10.49 -4.76 4.01
N GLU A 66 10.36 -4.74 5.33
CA GLU A 66 11.14 -3.86 6.21
C GLU A 66 12.66 -4.08 6.15
N ASP A 67 13.12 -5.21 5.60
CA ASP A 67 14.54 -5.50 5.34
C ASP A 67 15.03 -4.97 3.98
N GLY A 68 14.15 -4.30 3.21
CA GLY A 68 14.45 -3.73 1.90
C GLY A 68 14.23 -4.68 0.74
N THR A 69 13.84 -5.94 0.99
CA THR A 69 13.56 -6.90 -0.08
C THR A 69 12.27 -6.51 -0.82
N SER A 70 12.29 -6.55 -2.14
CA SER A 70 11.08 -6.35 -2.95
C SER A 70 10.05 -7.42 -2.63
N ALA A 71 8.84 -6.99 -2.29
CA ALA A 71 7.69 -7.87 -2.10
C ALA A 71 7.03 -8.13 -3.46
N THR A 72 7.64 -8.99 -4.26
CA THR A 72 7.06 -9.44 -5.53
C THR A 72 5.98 -10.50 -5.29
N LEU A 73 4.84 -10.36 -5.96
CA LEU A 73 3.85 -11.43 -6.10
C LEU A 73 4.49 -12.53 -6.97
N ALA A 74 4.96 -13.59 -6.33
CA ALA A 74 5.44 -14.79 -7.02
C ALA A 74 4.27 -15.62 -7.57
#